data_AF-A0AAD8IGV4-F1
#
_entry.id   AF-A0AAD8IGV4-F1
#
_cell.length_a   1.000
_cell.length_b   1.000
_cell.length_c   1.000
_cell.angle_alpha   90.00
_cell.angle_beta   90.00
_cell.angle_gamma   90.00
#
_symmetry.space_group_name_H-M   'P 1'
#
loop_
_entity.id
_entity.type
_entity.pdbx_description
1 polymer ?
#
loop_
_entity_poly.entity_id
_entity_poly.type
_entity_poly.pdbx_seq_one_letter_code
_entity_poly.pdbx_strand_id
1 'polypeptide(L)'
;MSTQNEVLSLILDKQKSIAGLVPAIEKARLYRGKGGEIMRSVVSRFIECVSLSNISLPEKIKHSLLDTLNENMRHPNSQIQNVAVEAFKHFVLAYLGKTTNKGALSFW
;
A
#
# COMPACT_ATOMS: atom_id res chain seq x y z
N MET A 1 -30.30 -13.08 -5.68
CA MET A 1 -29.29 -13.60 -4.73
C MET A 1 -28.02 -14.15 -5.40
N SER A 2 -28.08 -14.84 -6.56
CA SER A 2 -26.85 -15.36 -7.25
C SER A 2 -25.89 -14.26 -7.75
N THR A 3 -26.42 -13.26 -8.46
CA THR A 3 -25.61 -12.20 -9.09
C THR A 3 -24.85 -11.32 -8.08
N GLN A 4 -25.39 -11.14 -6.88
CA GLN A 4 -24.78 -10.30 -5.85
C GLN A 4 -23.57 -10.98 -5.21
N ASN A 5 -23.61 -12.30 -5.04
CA ASN A 5 -22.48 -13.10 -4.56
C ASN A 5 -21.36 -13.18 -5.60
N GLU A 6 -21.70 -13.28 -6.88
CA GLU A 6 -20.72 -13.26 -7.99
C GLU A 6 -19.99 -11.90 -8.08
N VAL A 7 -20.72 -10.79 -7.95
CA VAL A 7 -20.12 -9.44 -7.93
C VAL A 7 -19.19 -9.25 -6.73
N LEU A 8 -19.61 -9.70 -5.53
CA LEU A 8 -18.76 -9.64 -4.33
C LEU A 8 -17.48 -10.47 -4.49
N SER A 9 -17.60 -11.68 -5.05
CA SER A 9 -16.42 -12.52 -5.34
C SER A 9 -15.46 -11.80 -6.28
N LEU A 10 -15.96 -11.21 -7.37
CA LEU A 10 -15.15 -10.49 -8.34
C LEU A 10 -14.42 -9.29 -7.72
N ILE A 11 -15.09 -8.54 -6.85
CA ILE A 11 -14.50 -7.39 -6.14
C ILE A 11 -13.37 -7.87 -5.22
N LEU A 12 -13.60 -8.93 -4.44
CA LEU A 12 -12.59 -9.48 -3.54
C LEU A 12 -11.36 -10.00 -4.30
N ASP A 13 -11.56 -10.66 -5.43
CA ASP A 13 -10.46 -11.19 -6.24
C ASP A 13 -9.64 -10.07 -6.88
N LYS A 14 -10.29 -8.98 -7.32
CA LYS A 14 -9.58 -7.77 -7.76
C LYS A 14 -8.77 -7.13 -6.63
N GLN A 15 -9.32 -7.02 -5.42
CA GLN A 15 -8.58 -6.48 -4.28
C GLN A 15 -7.37 -7.35 -3.91
N LYS A 16 -7.51 -8.68 -3.95
CA LYS A 16 -6.38 -9.62 -3.75
C LYS A 16 -5.30 -9.42 -4.81
N SER A 17 -5.69 -9.28 -6.08
CA SER A 17 -4.76 -9.04 -7.19
C SER A 17 -3.98 -7.74 -6.99
N ILE A 18 -4.66 -6.65 -6.59
CA ILE A 18 -4.03 -5.36 -6.29
C ILE A 18 -3.05 -5.48 -5.11
N ALA A 19 -3.47 -6.15 -4.02
CA ALA A 19 -2.61 -6.35 -2.85
C ALA A 19 -1.35 -7.18 -3.16
N GLY A 20 -1.40 -8.07 -4.15
CA GLY A 20 -0.30 -8.92 -4.57
C GLY A 20 0.72 -8.26 -5.52
N LEU A 21 0.45 -7.05 -6.04
CA LEU A 21 1.27 -6.47 -7.11
C LEU A 21 2.68 -6.08 -6.64
N VAL A 22 2.80 -5.38 -5.52
CA VAL A 22 4.12 -4.96 -4.98
C VAL A 22 5.00 -6.16 -4.60
N PRO A 23 4.48 -7.19 -3.88
CA PRO A 23 5.23 -8.42 -3.65
C PRO A 23 5.68 -9.13 -4.94
N ALA A 24 4.87 -9.09 -6.01
CA ALA A 24 5.25 -9.66 -7.29
C ALA A 24 6.41 -8.89 -7.96
N ILE A 25 6.40 -7.56 -7.87
CA ILE A 25 7.48 -6.68 -8.36
C ILE A 25 8.80 -6.95 -7.61
N GLU A 26 8.73 -7.07 -6.28
CA GLU A 26 9.88 -7.43 -5.44
C GLU A 26 10.46 -8.79 -5.84
N LYS A 27 9.60 -9.80 -5.99
CA LYS A 27 9.98 -11.15 -6.40
C LYS A 27 10.65 -11.15 -7.78
N ALA A 28 10.17 -10.31 -8.70
CA ALA A 28 10.75 -10.12 -10.03
C ALA A 28 12.05 -9.29 -10.02
N ARG A 29 12.47 -8.76 -8.86
CA ARG A 29 13.73 -8.01 -8.67
C ARG A 29 13.83 -6.76 -9.55
N LEU A 30 12.71 -6.09 -9.80
CA LEU A 30 12.60 -4.95 -10.72
C LEU A 30 13.17 -3.62 -10.17
N TYR A 31 13.61 -3.57 -8.91
CA TYR A 31 14.19 -2.35 -8.29
C TYR A 31 15.68 -2.13 -8.57
N ARG A 32 16.26 -2.74 -9.61
CA ARG A 32 17.70 -2.67 -9.91
C ARG A 32 18.03 -1.75 -11.07
N GLY A 33 19.17 -1.06 -10.96
CA GLY A 33 19.70 -0.17 -11.98
C GLY A 33 18.81 1.02 -12.28
N LYS A 34 18.95 1.61 -13.47
CA LYS A 34 18.19 2.79 -13.90
C LYS A 34 16.69 2.54 -13.99
N GLY A 35 16.29 1.37 -14.51
CA GLY A 35 14.89 0.96 -14.55
C GLY A 35 14.29 0.81 -13.14
N GLY A 36 15.11 0.39 -12.17
CA GLY A 36 14.73 0.32 -10.76
C GLY A 36 14.35 1.66 -10.15
N GLU A 37 15.03 2.75 -10.53
CA GLU A 37 14.66 4.10 -10.10
C GLU A 37 13.23 4.46 -10.55
N ILE A 38 12.90 4.18 -11.81
CA ILE A 38 11.54 4.40 -12.34
C ILE A 38 10.53 3.54 -11.58
N MET A 39 10.87 2.27 -11.35
CA MET A 39 9.99 1.34 -10.65
C MET A 39 9.68 1.79 -9.21
N ARG A 40 10.65 2.37 -8.48
CA ARG A 40 10.45 2.92 -7.14
C ARG A 40 9.42 4.06 -7.13
N SER A 41 9.50 4.98 -8.09
CA SER A 41 8.50 6.05 -8.25
C SER A 41 7.12 5.49 -8.58
N VAL A 42 7.05 4.53 -9.52
CA VAL A 42 5.78 3.88 -9.92
C VAL A 42 5.14 3.14 -8.75
N VAL A 43 5.91 2.39 -7.98
CA VAL A 43 5.40 1.67 -6.81
C VAL A 43 4.91 2.63 -5.74
N SER A 44 5.65 3.71 -5.47
CA SER A 44 5.19 4.72 -4.51
C SER A 44 3.84 5.32 -4.95
N ARG A 45 3.70 5.69 -6.23
CA ARG A 45 2.42 6.17 -6.76
C ARG A 45 1.31 5.12 -6.73
N PHE A 46 1.64 3.85 -6.98
CA PHE A 46 0.69 2.75 -6.86
C PHE A 46 0.15 2.62 -5.43
N ILE A 47 1.04 2.65 -4.43
CA ILE A 47 0.67 2.59 -3.01
C ILE A 47 -0.21 3.79 -2.62
N GLU A 48 0.09 4.98 -3.13
CA GLU A 48 -0.74 6.17 -2.95
C GLU A 48 -2.17 5.94 -3.47
N CYS A 49 -2.32 5.44 -4.71
CA CYS A 49 -3.63 5.15 -5.32
C CYS A 49 -4.41 4.08 -4.53
N VAL A 50 -3.73 3.04 -4.06
CA VAL A 50 -4.32 1.99 -3.21
C VAL A 50 -4.86 2.60 -1.92
N SER A 51 -4.09 3.50 -1.31
CA SER A 51 -4.43 4.19 -0.06
C SER A 51 -5.60 5.16 -0.25
N LEU A 52 -5.57 5.99 -1.29
CA LEU A 52 -6.67 6.89 -1.67
C LEU A 52 -7.98 6.13 -1.91
N SER A 53 -7.88 4.94 -2.51
CA SER A 53 -9.03 4.07 -2.78
C SER A 53 -9.49 3.25 -1.55
N ASN A 54 -8.81 3.35 -0.41
CA ASN A 54 -9.10 2.62 0.83
C ASN A 54 -9.28 1.10 0.61
N ILE A 55 -8.46 0.50 -0.25
CA ILE A 55 -8.54 -0.94 -0.55
C ILE A 55 -8.20 -1.72 0.72
N SER A 56 -8.98 -2.77 1.01
CA SER A 56 -8.70 -3.65 2.14
C SER A 56 -7.42 -4.44 1.90
N LEU A 57 -6.44 -4.29 2.80
CA LEU A 57 -5.15 -4.95 2.71
C LEU A 57 -4.92 -5.85 3.94
N PRO A 58 -4.39 -7.06 3.76
CA PRO A 58 -3.88 -7.85 4.87
C PRO A 58 -2.76 -7.12 5.61
N GLU A 59 -2.66 -7.30 6.93
CA GLU A 59 -1.68 -6.58 7.76
C GLU A 59 -0.23 -6.79 7.31
N LYS A 60 0.11 -8.03 6.90
CA LYS A 60 1.41 -8.36 6.33
C LYS A 60 1.74 -7.52 5.08
N ILE A 61 0.74 -7.26 4.23
CA ILE A 61 0.92 -6.44 3.03
C ILE A 61 1.13 -4.98 3.43
N LYS A 62 0.36 -4.45 4.38
CA LYS A 62 0.57 -3.09 4.89
C LYS A 62 1.99 -2.87 5.40
N HIS A 63 2.54 -3.81 6.19
CA HIS A 63 3.92 -3.74 6.65
C HIS A 63 4.93 -3.72 5.49
N SER A 64 4.79 -4.61 4.51
CA SER A 64 5.67 -4.66 3.33
C SER A 64 5.59 -3.37 2.48
N LEU A 65 4.40 -2.79 2.31
CA LEU A 65 4.23 -1.51 1.62
C LEU A 65 4.87 -0.36 2.40
N LEU A 66 4.74 -0.36 3.73
CA LEU A 66 5.38 0.62 4.61
C LEU A 66 6.92 0.53 4.53
N ASP A 67 7.47 -0.68 4.55
CA ASP A 67 8.91 -0.91 4.37
C ASP A 67 9.39 -0.39 3.01
N THR A 68 8.64 -0.67 1.94
CA THR A 68 8.92 -0.15 0.59
C THR A 68 8.95 1.38 0.56
N LEU A 69 7.97 2.04 1.18
CA LEU A 69 7.93 3.50 1.24
C LEU A 69 9.11 4.06 2.05
N ASN A 70 9.44 3.44 3.18
CA ASN A 70 10.59 3.82 4.00
C ASN A 70 11.92 3.71 3.24
N GLU A 71 12.10 2.64 2.46
CA GLU A 71 13.27 2.51 1.58
C GLU A 71 13.32 3.62 0.53
N ASN A 72 12.19 3.91 -0.13
CA ASN A 72 12.14 4.92 -1.18
C ASN A 72 12.35 6.35 -0.63
N MET A 73 11.86 6.66 0.57
CA MET A 73 12.11 7.94 1.24
C MET A 73 13.60 8.14 1.59
N ARG A 74 14.37 7.06 1.77
CA ARG A 74 15.82 7.11 2.02
C ARG A 74 16.66 7.12 0.75
N HIS A 75 16.04 7.06 -0.42
CA HIS A 75 16.77 7.04 -1.70
C HIS A 75 17.45 8.38 -1.98
N PRO A 76 18.66 8.45 -2.57
CA PRO A 76 19.35 9.72 -2.84
C PRO A 76 18.68 10.63 -3.89
N ASN A 77 17.75 10.09 -4.66
CA ASN A 77 17.03 10.84 -5.70
C ASN A 77 15.79 11.52 -5.12
N SER A 78 15.78 12.86 -5.12
CA SER A 78 14.69 13.68 -4.55
C SER A 78 13.33 13.44 -5.20
N GLN A 79 13.26 13.06 -6.49
CA GLN A 79 11.99 12.74 -7.13
C GLN A 79 11.37 11.47 -6.53
N ILE A 80 12.19 10.43 -6.28
CA ILE A 80 11.74 9.21 -5.62
C ILE A 80 11.31 9.52 -4.19
N GLN A 81 12.09 10.32 -3.45
CA GLN A 81 11.75 10.73 -2.10
C GLN A 81 10.39 11.44 -2.05
N ASN A 82 10.18 12.43 -2.92
CA ASN A 82 8.95 13.23 -2.93
C ASN A 82 7.70 12.37 -3.19
N VAL A 83 7.76 11.48 -4.19
CA VAL A 83 6.62 10.59 -4.49
C VAL A 83 6.38 9.61 -3.33
N ALA A 84 7.45 9.11 -2.68
CA ALA A 84 7.31 8.23 -1.51
C ALA A 84 6.70 8.95 -0.30
N VAL A 85 7.08 10.21 -0.06
CA VAL A 85 6.51 11.04 1.02
C VAL A 85 5.02 11.29 0.79
N GLU A 86 4.62 11.63 -0.44
CA GLU A 86 3.19 11.82 -0.76
C GLU A 86 2.39 10.53 -0.60
N ALA A 87 2.92 9.40 -1.07
CA ALA A 87 2.31 8.10 -0.87
C ALA A 87 2.19 7.74 0.62
N PHE A 88 3.23 8.01 1.42
CA PHE A 88 3.26 7.75 2.85
C PHE A 88 2.19 8.52 3.62
N LYS A 89 1.97 9.81 3.31
CA LYS A 89 0.91 10.61 3.94
C LYS A 89 -0.46 9.95 3.79
N HIS A 90 -0.82 9.56 2.57
CA HIS A 90 -2.10 8.90 2.29
C HIS A 90 -2.18 7.51 2.94
N PHE A 91 -1.08 6.76 2.93
CA PHE A 91 -1.00 5.44 3.53
C PHE A 91 -1.27 5.47 5.04
N VAL A 92 -0.62 6.39 5.76
CA VAL A 92 -0.82 6.56 7.22
C VAL A 92 -2.28 6.87 7.53
N LEU A 93 -2.89 7.81 6.80
CA LEU A 93 -4.29 8.19 6.99
C LEU A 93 -5.25 7.02 6.73
N ALA A 94 -5.02 6.25 5.68
CA ALA A 94 -5.88 5.13 5.31
C ALA A 94 -5.77 3.94 6.27
N TYR A 95 -4.55 3.62 6.73
CA TYR A 95 -4.27 2.33 7.35
C TYR A 95 -3.77 2.37 8.78
N LEU A 96 -3.18 3.48 9.23
CA LEU A 96 -2.58 3.60 10.57
C LEU A 96 -3.36 4.54 11.51
N GLY A 97 -4.19 5.44 10.96
CA GLY A 97 -4.96 6.41 11.75
C GLY A 97 -6.12 5.86 12.58
N LYS A 98 -6.46 4.56 12.47
CA LYS A 98 -7.54 3.93 13.25
C LYS A 98 -6.98 3.19 14.47
N THR A 99 -6.39 3.92 15.41
CA THR A 99 -6.27 3.39 16.78
C THR A 99 -7.66 3.44 17.40
N THR A 100 -8.41 2.35 17.31
CA THR A 100 -9.62 2.18 18.13
C THR A 100 -9.18 2.27 19.58
N ASN A 101 -9.54 3.36 20.26
CA ASN A 101 -9.34 3.52 21.69
C ASN A 101 -10.26 2.52 22.42
N LYS A 102 -9.88 1.24 22.41
CA LYS A 102 -10.58 0.16 23.13
C LYS A 102 -10.28 0.18 24.64
N GLY A 103 -9.68 1.25 25.17
CA GLY A 103 -9.33 1.41 26.58
C GLY A 103 -9.99 2.59 27.30
N ALA A 104 -10.75 3.45 26.63
CA ALA A 104 -11.32 4.66 27.24
C ALA A 104 -12.77 4.51 27.74
N LEU A 105 -13.36 3.33 27.65
CA LEU A 105 -14.71 3.04 28.19
C LEU A 105 -14.68 1.74 29.00
N SER A 106 -13.90 1.73 30.09
CA SER A 106 -14.15 0.80 31.18
C SER A 106 -13.73 1.42 32.52
N PHE A 107 -14.72 1.53 33.40
CA PHE A 107 -14.64 1.80 34.85
C PHE A 107 -14.29 3.22 35.31
N TRP A 108 -15.32 4.07 35.41
CA TRP A 108 -15.94 4.46 36.69
C TRP A 108 -17.46 4.54 36.50
#